data_AF-A0AA88PMI7-F1
#
_entry.id   AF-A0AA88PMI7-F1
#
_cell.length_a   1.000
_cell.length_b   1.000
_cell.length_c   1.000
_cell.angle_alpha   90.00
_cell.angle_beta   90.00
_cell.angle_gamma   90.00
#
_symmetry.space_group_name_H-M   'P 1'
#
loop_
_entity.id
_entity.type
_entity.pdbx_description
1 polymer ?
#
loop_
_entity_poly.entity_id
_entity_poly.type
_entity_poly.pdbx_seq_one_letter_code
_entity_poly.pdbx_strand_id
1 'polypeptide(L)'
;MERLGRLFINLQQVRQVPQMLTEALPCTANTLRDTEVPCFFRERYIHSGYRPLHQTWRYYFWSLLQRHNETINVWTHLIGALVVLSKIARFAETVDFMNDPHSWPLLILLLSSASYLTFSTVAHLLAAKSELCHYGFFYLDYVGVALYQYGSAVVHYYYAIEESWHACVRGCFMPIASFLCCLSCFGCCYGKYRNYSLPSWVRKIGQVVPSALAYSWDTSPVFHRFVIWFLSWTRGDFRSSPALLFHFGQSKRTGTDRLQKHKGTLRSTAMGIKLYYTTVTASREVKSQQAEVIRILDSKSIKYELIDISVGGAVRDEMRSKSGNPTAIPPQIFNEDQYCGNYEMFSEAVEADTVEQFLKIA
;
A
#
# COMPACT_ATOMS: atom_id res chain seq x y z
N MET A 1 -8.56 29.40 40.21
CA MET A 1 -7.21 29.90 39.85
C MET A 1 -6.15 28.80 39.79
N GLU A 2 -6.28 27.70 40.54
CA GLU A 2 -5.26 26.62 40.56
C GLU A 2 -5.14 25.76 39.28
N ARG A 3 -6.19 25.65 38.45
CA ARG A 3 -6.13 24.90 37.18
C ARG A 3 -5.32 25.62 36.09
N LEU A 4 -5.32 26.95 36.10
CA LEU A 4 -4.54 27.78 35.18
C LEU A 4 -3.03 27.72 35.50
N GLY A 5 -2.67 27.65 36.78
CA GLY A 5 -1.28 27.47 37.21
C GLY A 5 -0.67 26.13 36.77
N ARG A 6 -1.43 25.03 36.84
CA ARG A 6 -0.96 23.71 36.37
C ARG A 6 -0.77 23.65 34.86
N LEU A 7 -1.64 24.30 34.08
CA LEU A 7 -1.49 24.42 32.63
C LEU A 7 -0.26 25.26 32.24
N PHE A 8 0.02 26.34 32.98
CA PHE A 8 1.21 27.18 32.75
C PHE A 8 2.52 26.46 33.08
N ILE A 9 2.56 25.68 34.17
CA ILE A 9 3.72 24.87 34.54
C ILE A 9 3.99 23.79 33.48
N ASN A 10 2.93 23.17 32.94
CA ASN A 10 3.04 22.15 31.89
C ASN A 10 3.52 22.75 30.55
N LEU A 11 3.09 23.97 30.20
CA LEU A 11 3.57 24.69 29.02
C LEU A 11 5.05 25.11 29.12
N GLN A 12 5.53 25.47 30.31
CA GLN A 12 6.96 25.73 30.54
C GLN A 12 7.81 24.44 30.41
N GLN A 13 7.34 23.31 30.95
CA GLN A 13 7.99 22.02 30.77
C GLN A 13 8.02 21.57 29.30
N VAL A 14 6.92 21.74 28.56
CA VAL A 14 6.85 21.46 27.12
C VAL A 14 7.78 22.38 26.30
N ARG A 15 8.06 23.59 26.79
CA ARG A 15 9.01 24.53 26.16
C ARG A 15 10.48 24.25 26.53
N GLN A 16 10.71 23.57 27.66
CA GLN A 16 12.04 23.10 28.10
C GLN A 16 12.47 21.80 27.41
N VAL A 17 11.54 20.94 27.01
CA VAL A 17 11.85 19.70 26.26
C VAL A 17 12.68 19.97 24.97
N PRO A 18 12.36 20.98 24.14
CA PRO A 18 13.22 21.40 23.02
C PRO A 18 14.63 21.84 23.44
N GLN A 19 14.77 22.54 24.57
CA GLN A 19 16.07 23.01 25.06
C GLN A 19 16.92 21.85 25.60
N MET A 20 16.31 20.91 26.34
CA MET A 20 16.99 19.69 26.80
C MET A 20 17.39 18.77 25.64
N LEU A 21 16.56 18.66 24.59
CA LEU A 21 16.93 17.97 23.35
C LEU A 21 18.09 18.66 22.62
N THR A 22 18.19 19.98 22.71
CA THR A 22 19.27 20.78 22.12
C THR A 22 20.60 20.58 22.87
N GLU A 23 20.55 20.39 24.19
CA GLU A 23 21.74 20.08 25.02
C GLU A 23 22.17 18.61 24.96
N ALA A 24 21.24 17.67 24.76
CA ALA A 24 21.52 16.24 24.70
C ALA A 24 21.97 15.74 23.32
N LEU A 25 21.71 16.50 22.24
CA LEU A 25 22.13 16.14 20.88
C LEU A 25 23.47 16.81 20.55
N PRO A 26 24.50 16.05 20.12
CA PRO A 26 25.81 16.60 19.72
C PRO A 26 25.77 17.39 18.39
N CYS A 27 24.64 18.00 18.03
CA CYS A 27 24.44 18.77 16.80
C CYS A 27 24.67 20.27 17.08
N THR A 28 25.89 20.60 17.49
CA THR A 28 26.28 21.94 17.94
C THR A 28 26.55 22.93 16.81
N ALA A 29 26.48 22.50 15.54
CA ALA A 29 26.77 23.36 14.41
C ALA A 29 25.48 23.96 13.81
N ASN A 30 25.41 25.28 13.82
CA ASN A 30 24.36 26.04 13.14
C ASN A 30 24.39 25.75 11.63
N THR A 31 23.22 25.73 11.01
CA THR A 31 23.11 25.64 9.55
C THR A 31 23.64 26.91 8.88
N LEU A 32 24.20 26.76 7.69
CA LEU A 32 24.82 27.80 6.88
C LEU A 32 23.85 28.44 5.88
N ARG A 33 24.18 29.66 5.45
CA ARG A 33 23.58 30.33 4.29
C ARG A 33 24.20 29.85 2.98
N ASP A 34 23.50 30.05 1.88
CA ASP A 34 23.98 29.71 0.53
C ASP A 34 25.34 30.34 0.20
N THR A 35 25.58 31.59 0.62
CA THR A 35 26.84 32.31 0.42
C THR A 35 28.05 31.63 1.07
N GLU A 36 27.83 30.82 2.10
CA GLU A 36 28.87 30.17 2.92
C GLU A 36 29.22 28.76 2.43
N VAL A 37 28.48 28.24 1.45
CA VAL A 37 28.68 26.88 0.92
C VAL A 37 29.14 26.98 -0.54
N PRO A 38 30.04 26.11 -1.04
CA PRO A 38 30.42 26.11 -2.45
C PRO A 38 29.22 26.01 -3.40
N CYS A 39 29.34 26.62 -4.58
CA CYS A 39 28.23 26.71 -5.54
C CYS A 39 27.63 25.36 -5.94
N PHE A 40 28.44 24.30 -5.91
CA PHE A 40 28.01 22.95 -6.31
C PHE A 40 27.10 22.21 -5.31
N PHE A 41 26.98 22.73 -4.09
CA PHE A 41 25.98 22.26 -3.12
C PHE A 41 24.72 23.13 -3.09
N ARG A 42 24.74 24.29 -3.76
CA ARG A 42 23.64 25.25 -3.69
C ARG A 42 22.50 24.83 -4.60
N GLU A 43 21.31 24.84 -4.04
CA GLU A 43 20.08 24.67 -4.80
C GLU A 43 19.45 26.02 -5.11
N ARG A 44 18.84 26.13 -6.29
CA ARG A 44 18.26 27.40 -6.75
C ARG A 44 17.10 27.79 -5.83
N TYR A 45 17.08 29.05 -5.40
CA TYR A 45 16.07 29.62 -4.49
C TYR A 45 16.13 29.11 -3.03
N ILE A 46 17.13 28.30 -2.67
CA ILE A 46 17.38 27.90 -1.27
C ILE A 46 18.51 28.76 -0.71
N HIS A 47 18.14 29.73 0.14
CA HIS A 47 19.07 30.73 0.68
C HIS A 47 19.74 30.33 2.01
N SER A 48 19.19 29.35 2.74
CA SER A 48 19.72 28.96 4.05
C SER A 48 19.32 27.54 4.44
N GLY A 49 19.95 27.01 5.50
CA GLY A 49 19.64 25.70 6.04
C GLY A 49 20.63 24.62 5.60
N TYR A 50 21.73 24.99 4.96
CA TYR A 50 22.75 24.03 4.54
C TYR A 50 23.54 23.51 5.74
N ARG A 51 23.94 22.25 5.70
CA ARG A 51 24.78 21.67 6.76
C ARG A 51 26.25 22.01 6.54
N PRO A 52 27.05 22.27 7.59
CA PRO A 52 28.48 22.48 7.46
C PRO A 52 29.19 21.28 6.86
N LEU A 53 30.13 21.54 5.95
CA LEU A 53 30.91 20.51 5.27
C LEU A 53 31.99 19.91 6.19
N HIS A 54 32.53 18.76 5.80
CA HIS A 54 33.68 18.08 6.42
C HIS A 54 33.53 17.69 7.89
N GLN A 55 32.31 17.73 8.44
CA GLN A 55 32.02 17.21 9.77
C GLN A 55 32.16 15.68 9.87
N THR A 56 32.12 15.16 11.09
CA THR A 56 32.16 13.72 11.37
C THR A 56 30.91 13.02 10.82
N TRP A 57 30.99 11.71 10.54
CA TRP A 57 29.81 10.93 10.13
C TRP A 57 28.70 10.93 11.18
N ARG A 58 29.08 10.97 12.46
CA ARG A 58 28.14 11.08 13.59
C ARG A 58 27.31 12.36 13.51
N TYR A 59 27.93 13.48 13.12
CA TYR A 59 27.20 14.74 12.92
C TYR A 59 26.08 14.57 11.88
N TYR A 60 26.38 14.01 10.69
CA TYR A 60 25.37 13.83 9.65
C TYR A 60 24.28 12.84 10.07
N PHE A 61 24.64 11.76 10.77
CA PHE A 61 23.65 10.84 11.32
C PHE A 61 22.68 11.55 12.27
N TRP A 62 23.18 12.34 13.22
CA TRP A 62 22.34 13.09 14.16
C TRP A 62 21.62 14.28 13.51
N SER A 63 22.11 14.78 12.37
CA SER A 63 21.42 15.83 11.60
C SER A 63 20.05 15.37 11.09
N LEU A 64 19.76 14.06 11.10
CA LEU A 64 18.41 13.52 10.86
C LEU A 64 17.35 14.17 11.75
N LEU A 65 17.71 14.52 13.00
CA LEU A 65 16.83 15.17 13.97
C LEU A 65 16.95 16.70 13.96
N GLN A 66 17.82 17.27 13.11
CA GLN A 66 18.03 18.70 12.96
C GLN A 66 17.20 19.23 11.78
N ARG A 67 16.69 20.46 11.89
CA ARG A 67 16.07 21.16 10.77
C ARG A 67 17.15 21.73 9.84
N HIS A 68 17.12 21.33 8.58
CA HIS A 68 18.02 21.74 7.50
C HIS A 68 17.30 21.70 6.14
N ASN A 69 17.96 22.15 5.07
CA ASN A 69 17.38 22.23 3.73
C ASN A 69 16.92 20.87 3.16
N GLU A 70 17.62 19.79 3.53
CA GLU A 70 17.29 18.42 3.11
C GLU A 70 16.35 17.65 4.05
N THR A 71 15.85 18.23 5.16
CA THR A 71 15.14 17.45 6.20
C THR A 71 13.93 16.71 5.65
N ILE A 72 13.09 17.37 4.85
CA ILE A 72 11.90 16.75 4.28
C ILE A 72 12.29 15.62 3.34
N ASN A 73 13.28 15.83 2.46
CA ASN A 73 13.76 14.81 1.51
C ASN A 73 14.23 13.55 2.25
N VAL A 74 15.01 13.71 3.32
CA VAL A 74 15.46 12.56 4.14
C VAL A 74 14.27 11.83 4.75
N TRP A 75 13.36 12.55 5.41
CA TRP A 75 12.25 11.93 6.14
C TRP A 75 11.21 11.27 5.21
N THR A 76 10.91 11.86 4.06
CA THR A 76 9.96 11.27 3.10
C THR A 76 10.47 9.94 2.57
N HIS A 77 11.75 9.87 2.20
CA HIS A 77 12.35 8.62 1.72
C HIS A 77 12.58 7.60 2.84
N LEU A 78 12.97 8.04 4.04
CA LEU A 78 13.17 7.16 5.19
C LEU A 78 11.87 6.49 5.63
N ILE A 79 10.79 7.27 5.79
CA ILE A 79 9.47 6.71 6.13
C ILE A 79 9.02 5.74 5.04
N GLY A 80 9.20 6.09 3.77
CA GLY A 80 8.93 5.19 2.65
C GLY A 80 9.70 3.88 2.76
N ALA A 81 11.01 3.94 3.03
CA ALA A 81 11.86 2.76 3.19
C ALA A 81 11.35 1.85 4.32
N LEU A 82 11.02 2.43 5.48
CA LEU A 82 10.46 1.68 6.62
C LEU A 82 9.12 1.00 6.27
N VAL A 83 8.25 1.69 5.54
CA VAL A 83 6.99 1.11 5.05
C VAL A 83 7.28 -0.07 4.12
N VAL A 84 8.17 0.07 3.15
CA VAL A 84 8.53 -1.02 2.22
C VAL A 84 9.16 -2.21 2.96
N LEU A 85 10.07 -1.96 3.91
CA LEU A 85 10.66 -3.01 4.75
C LEU A 85 9.59 -3.74 5.57
N SER A 86 8.62 -3.01 6.13
CA SER A 86 7.49 -3.64 6.84
C SER A 86 6.63 -4.51 5.91
N LYS A 87 6.48 -4.12 4.63
CA LYS A 87 5.77 -4.92 3.63
C LYS A 87 6.57 -6.16 3.24
N ILE A 88 7.89 -6.04 3.06
CA ILE A 88 8.77 -7.18 2.81
C ILE A 88 8.65 -8.21 3.93
N ALA A 89 8.74 -7.79 5.19
CA ALA A 89 8.61 -8.69 6.34
C ALA A 89 7.25 -9.43 6.33
N ARG A 90 6.15 -8.71 6.10
CA ARG A 90 4.82 -9.32 6.04
C ARG A 90 4.62 -10.25 4.85
N PHE A 91 5.19 -9.93 3.70
CA PHE A 91 5.11 -10.80 2.53
C PHE A 91 5.99 -12.03 2.68
N ALA A 92 7.15 -11.94 3.34
CA ALA A 92 8.01 -13.08 3.60
C ALA A 92 7.33 -14.17 4.46
N GLU A 93 6.35 -13.81 5.30
CA GLU A 93 5.55 -14.77 6.08
C GLU A 93 4.44 -15.44 5.27
N THR A 94 4.01 -14.84 4.15
CA THR A 94 2.79 -15.24 3.42
C THR A 94 3.03 -15.70 1.99
N VAL A 95 4.17 -15.37 1.41
CA VAL A 95 4.54 -15.63 0.01
C VAL A 95 5.82 -16.46 -0.01
N ASP A 96 5.80 -17.58 -0.72
CA ASP A 96 6.99 -18.41 -0.92
C ASP A 96 7.90 -17.84 -2.01
N PHE A 97 8.74 -16.88 -1.64
CA PHE A 97 9.71 -16.29 -2.57
C PHE A 97 10.80 -17.25 -3.05
N MET A 98 11.00 -18.39 -2.38
CA MET A 98 12.06 -19.32 -2.70
C MET A 98 11.63 -20.32 -3.77
N ASN A 99 10.45 -20.91 -3.63
CA ASN A 99 10.01 -22.02 -4.49
C ASN A 99 8.93 -21.62 -5.51
N ASP A 100 8.32 -20.44 -5.41
CA ASP A 100 7.32 -19.97 -6.38
C ASP A 100 7.88 -18.91 -7.34
N PRO A 101 8.18 -19.26 -8.61
CA PRO A 101 8.66 -18.31 -9.61
C PRO A 101 7.66 -17.19 -9.92
N HIS A 102 6.36 -17.40 -9.73
CA HIS A 102 5.36 -16.36 -9.94
C HIS A 102 5.47 -15.21 -8.94
N SER A 103 6.17 -15.41 -7.81
CA SER A 103 6.42 -14.39 -6.80
C SER A 103 7.65 -13.52 -7.08
N TRP A 104 8.55 -13.95 -7.97
CA TRP A 104 9.82 -13.25 -8.23
C TRP A 104 9.64 -11.83 -8.77
N PRO A 105 8.68 -11.51 -9.67
CA PRO A 105 8.40 -10.14 -10.07
C PRO A 105 8.08 -9.23 -8.87
N LEU A 106 7.26 -9.71 -7.93
CA LEU A 106 6.95 -8.99 -6.69
C LEU A 106 8.21 -8.81 -5.83
N LEU A 107 9.05 -9.84 -5.69
CA LEU A 107 10.32 -9.74 -4.96
C LEU A 107 11.24 -8.68 -5.57
N ILE A 108 11.38 -8.67 -6.90
CA ILE A 108 12.19 -7.68 -7.62
C ILE A 108 11.67 -6.26 -7.36
N LEU A 109 10.35 -6.05 -7.40
CA LEU A 109 9.75 -4.74 -7.09
C LEU A 109 10.01 -4.33 -5.64
N LEU A 110 9.85 -5.24 -4.68
CA LEU A 110 10.06 -4.96 -3.27
C LEU A 110 11.53 -4.59 -2.97
N LEU A 111 12.47 -5.39 -3.48
CA LEU A 111 13.91 -5.14 -3.31
C LEU A 111 14.33 -3.84 -3.99
N SER A 112 13.91 -3.61 -5.23
CA SER A 112 14.24 -2.37 -5.96
C SER A 112 13.64 -1.13 -5.30
N SER A 113 12.41 -1.22 -4.79
CA SER A 113 11.78 -0.13 -4.01
C SER A 113 12.54 0.16 -2.71
N ALA A 114 12.96 -0.88 -1.99
CA ALA A 114 13.75 -0.73 -0.77
C ALA A 114 15.12 -0.10 -1.05
N SER A 115 15.81 -0.57 -2.11
CA SER A 115 17.08 0.00 -2.55
C SER A 115 16.95 1.47 -2.95
N TYR A 116 15.96 1.83 -3.77
CA TYR A 116 15.68 3.20 -4.16
C TYR A 116 15.51 4.13 -2.95
N LEU A 117 14.59 3.80 -2.05
CA LEU A 117 14.28 4.65 -0.90
C LEU A 117 15.44 4.74 0.08
N THR A 118 16.22 3.66 0.23
CA THR A 118 17.42 3.65 1.07
C THR A 118 18.52 4.51 0.47
N PHE A 119 18.82 4.35 -0.83
CA PHE A 119 19.85 5.14 -1.52
C PHE A 119 19.50 6.63 -1.51
N SER A 120 18.24 6.98 -1.73
CA SER A 120 17.77 8.36 -1.66
C SER A 120 17.89 8.94 -0.24
N THR A 121 17.49 8.18 0.79
CA THR A 121 17.66 8.58 2.19
C THR A 121 19.13 8.84 2.52
N VAL A 122 20.01 7.91 2.13
CA VAL A 122 21.46 8.02 2.36
C VAL A 122 22.05 9.21 1.61
N ALA A 123 21.62 9.46 0.37
CA ALA A 123 22.07 10.60 -0.41
C ALA A 123 21.70 11.92 0.24
N HIS A 124 20.42 12.14 0.52
CA HIS A 124 19.98 13.39 1.15
C HIS A 124 20.55 13.56 2.56
N LEU A 125 20.85 12.49 3.30
CA LEU A 125 21.44 12.57 4.63
C LEU A 125 22.95 12.83 4.59
N LEU A 126 23.70 12.18 3.70
CA LEU A 126 25.17 12.15 3.75
C LEU A 126 25.87 12.96 2.66
N ALA A 127 25.15 13.41 1.62
CA ALA A 127 25.74 14.17 0.51
C ALA A 127 26.40 15.48 0.96
N ALA A 128 25.97 16.07 2.08
CA ALA A 128 26.56 17.30 2.61
C ALA A 128 27.99 17.13 3.18
N LYS A 129 28.55 15.91 3.21
CA LYS A 129 29.86 15.67 3.83
C LYS A 129 31.04 16.30 3.11
N SER A 130 31.13 16.05 1.82
CA SER A 130 32.24 16.47 0.95
C SER A 130 31.79 16.40 -0.49
N GLU A 131 32.55 16.99 -1.40
CA GLU A 131 32.25 16.94 -2.83
C GLU A 131 32.15 15.50 -3.36
N LEU A 132 33.10 14.63 -2.96
CA LEU A 132 33.08 13.21 -3.34
C LEU A 132 31.82 12.51 -2.83
N CYS A 133 31.44 12.73 -1.57
CA CYS A 133 30.21 12.16 -1.00
C CYS A 133 28.97 12.71 -1.72
N HIS A 134 28.96 14.00 -2.06
CA HIS A 134 27.86 14.63 -2.77
C HIS A 134 27.56 13.92 -4.09
N TYR A 135 28.55 13.84 -4.98
CA TYR A 135 28.36 13.18 -6.27
C TYR A 135 28.18 11.66 -6.12
N GLY A 136 28.98 11.01 -5.28
CA GLY A 136 28.91 9.56 -5.10
C GLY A 136 27.54 9.09 -4.61
N PHE A 137 26.97 9.73 -3.60
CA PHE A 137 25.66 9.32 -3.10
C PHE A 137 24.51 9.72 -4.04
N PHE A 138 24.54 10.88 -4.70
CA PHE A 138 23.51 11.21 -5.69
C PHE A 138 23.56 10.30 -6.92
N TYR A 139 24.74 9.83 -7.35
CA TYR A 139 24.82 8.81 -8.39
C TYR A 139 24.24 7.46 -7.92
N LEU A 140 24.48 7.09 -6.67
CA LEU A 140 23.85 5.90 -6.08
C LEU A 140 22.32 6.03 -6.02
N ASP A 141 21.81 7.22 -5.69
CA ASP A 141 20.37 7.52 -5.72
C ASP A 141 19.78 7.36 -7.14
N TYR A 142 20.46 7.88 -8.17
CA TYR A 142 20.03 7.69 -9.56
C TYR A 142 20.04 6.22 -10.00
N VAL A 143 21.00 5.42 -9.54
CA VAL A 143 20.98 3.97 -9.73
C VAL A 143 19.76 3.35 -9.04
N GLY A 144 19.43 3.80 -7.82
CA GLY A 144 18.23 3.40 -7.10
C GLY A 144 16.95 3.66 -7.89
N VAL A 145 16.80 4.87 -8.45
CA VAL A 145 15.67 5.23 -9.31
C VAL A 145 15.57 4.31 -10.52
N ALA A 146 16.70 4.00 -11.18
CA ALA A 146 16.73 3.12 -12.34
C ALA A 146 16.36 1.66 -12.00
N LEU A 147 16.80 1.16 -10.84
CA LEU A 147 16.42 -0.16 -10.34
C LEU A 147 14.92 -0.25 -10.07
N TYR A 148 14.35 0.76 -9.40
CA TYR A 148 12.91 0.82 -9.12
C TYR A 148 12.08 0.92 -10.40
N GLN A 149 12.55 1.72 -11.36
CA GLN A 149 11.96 1.82 -12.68
C GLN A 149 11.90 0.45 -13.38
N TYR A 150 13.02 -0.26 -13.44
CA TYR A 150 13.06 -1.61 -14.02
C TYR A 150 12.17 -2.61 -13.26
N GLY A 151 12.19 -2.59 -11.91
CA GLY A 151 11.34 -3.45 -11.10
C GLY A 151 9.85 -3.21 -11.33
N SER A 152 9.46 -1.94 -11.55
CA SER A 152 8.09 -1.57 -11.92
C SER A 152 7.71 -2.13 -13.30
N ALA A 153 8.62 -2.03 -14.27
CA ALA A 153 8.42 -2.59 -15.61
C ALA A 153 8.20 -4.11 -15.56
N VAL A 154 8.98 -4.85 -14.76
CA VAL A 154 8.84 -6.30 -14.57
C VAL A 154 7.44 -6.66 -14.05
N VAL A 155 6.96 -5.97 -13.01
CA VAL A 155 5.64 -6.24 -12.41
C VAL A 155 4.50 -5.87 -13.36
N HIS A 156 4.59 -4.73 -14.06
CA HIS A 156 3.57 -4.35 -15.02
C HIS A 156 3.52 -5.31 -16.21
N TYR A 157 4.68 -5.75 -16.71
CA TYR A 157 4.73 -6.73 -17.77
C TYR A 157 4.19 -8.09 -17.33
N TYR A 158 4.52 -8.54 -16.12
CA TYR A 158 4.19 -9.89 -15.69
C TYR A 158 2.77 -10.03 -15.12
N TYR A 159 2.30 -9.08 -14.32
CA TYR A 159 0.97 -9.16 -13.69
C TYR A 159 -0.10 -8.29 -14.37
N ALA A 160 0.30 -7.20 -15.04
CA ALA A 160 -0.64 -6.21 -15.55
C ALA A 160 -0.91 -6.30 -17.06
N ILE A 161 -0.12 -7.05 -17.81
CA ILE A 161 -0.27 -7.11 -19.27
C ILE A 161 -1.52 -7.89 -19.69
N GLU A 162 -2.17 -7.40 -20.75
CA GLU A 162 -3.24 -8.10 -21.45
C GLU A 162 -2.68 -8.87 -22.65
N GLU A 163 -3.35 -9.93 -23.06
CA GLU A 163 -2.89 -10.81 -24.15
C GLU A 163 -2.64 -10.06 -25.46
N SER A 164 -3.52 -9.11 -25.80
CA SER A 164 -3.38 -8.28 -27.01
C SER A 164 -2.18 -7.34 -26.95
N TRP A 165 -1.86 -6.74 -25.79
CA TRP A 165 -0.66 -5.92 -25.64
C TRP A 165 0.60 -6.79 -25.63
N HIS A 166 0.56 -7.91 -24.92
CA HIS A 166 1.65 -8.88 -24.86
C HIS A 166 2.03 -9.38 -26.26
N ALA A 167 1.06 -9.69 -27.12
CA ALA A 167 1.31 -10.11 -28.49
C ALA A 167 2.16 -9.09 -29.28
N CYS A 168 1.96 -7.79 -29.04
CA CYS A 168 2.71 -6.71 -29.69
C CYS A 168 4.12 -6.54 -29.12
N VAL A 169 4.33 -6.75 -27.81
CA VAL A 169 5.55 -6.32 -27.12
C VAL A 169 6.41 -7.45 -26.54
N ARG A 170 5.98 -8.73 -26.62
CA ARG A 170 6.60 -9.88 -25.93
C ARG A 170 8.10 -10.10 -26.17
N GLY A 171 8.65 -9.61 -27.28
CA GLY A 171 10.07 -9.75 -27.61
C GLY A 171 10.92 -8.51 -27.30
N CYS A 172 10.31 -7.35 -27.14
CA CYS A 172 11.04 -6.08 -27.04
C CYS A 172 10.78 -5.31 -25.74
N PHE A 173 9.72 -5.65 -24.98
CA PHE A 173 9.35 -4.92 -23.77
C PHE A 173 10.48 -4.81 -22.76
N MET A 174 11.02 -5.95 -22.32
CA MET A 174 12.09 -5.99 -21.32
C MET A 174 13.40 -5.37 -21.82
N PRO A 175 13.90 -5.68 -23.04
CA PRO A 175 15.08 -5.00 -23.58
C PRO A 175 14.94 -3.48 -23.67
N ILE A 176 13.78 -2.98 -24.11
CA ILE A 176 13.51 -1.53 -24.21
C ILE A 176 13.45 -0.92 -22.81
N ALA A 177 12.76 -1.56 -21.85
CA ALA A 177 12.70 -1.08 -20.46
C ALA A 177 14.11 -0.97 -19.84
N SER A 178 14.96 -1.99 -20.02
CA SER A 178 16.37 -1.98 -19.57
C SER A 178 17.17 -0.85 -20.23
N PHE A 179 17.01 -0.65 -21.54
CA PHE A 179 17.70 0.41 -22.25
C PHE A 179 17.26 1.79 -21.74
N LEU A 180 15.96 2.00 -21.58
CA LEU A 180 15.39 3.26 -21.13
C LEU A 180 15.75 3.58 -19.68
N CYS A 181 15.80 2.60 -18.77
CA CYS A 181 16.25 2.83 -17.39
C CYS A 181 17.74 3.17 -17.32
N CYS A 182 18.58 2.52 -18.13
CA CYS A 182 20.00 2.86 -18.27
C CYS A 182 20.19 4.28 -18.83
N LEU A 183 19.42 4.64 -19.85
CA LEU A 183 19.46 5.99 -20.45
C LEU A 183 19.00 7.06 -19.45
N SER A 184 17.95 6.79 -18.68
CA SER A 184 17.45 7.63 -17.59
C SER A 184 18.52 7.83 -16.50
N CYS A 185 19.15 6.75 -16.04
CA CYS A 185 20.24 6.81 -15.07
C CYS A 185 21.42 7.63 -15.60
N PHE A 186 21.86 7.35 -16.83
CA PHE A 186 22.96 8.07 -17.46
C PHE A 186 22.65 9.56 -17.60
N GLY A 187 21.44 9.91 -18.06
CA GLY A 187 20.98 11.30 -18.17
C GLY A 187 20.98 12.03 -16.82
N CYS A 188 20.55 11.35 -15.75
CA CYS A 188 20.60 11.89 -14.39
C CYS A 188 22.03 12.14 -13.91
N CYS A 189 22.91 11.14 -14.01
CA CYS A 189 24.33 11.24 -13.65
C CYS A 189 25.05 12.33 -14.45
N TYR A 190 24.90 12.31 -15.77
CA TYR A 190 25.53 13.30 -16.66
C TYR A 190 25.00 14.71 -16.39
N GLY A 191 23.70 14.85 -16.17
CA GLY A 191 23.09 16.13 -15.81
C GLY A 191 23.60 16.67 -14.47
N LYS A 192 23.80 15.81 -13.46
CA LYS A 192 24.39 16.22 -12.18
C LYS A 192 25.87 16.60 -12.34
N TYR A 193 26.64 15.82 -13.08
CA TYR A 193 28.04 16.11 -13.40
C TYR A 193 28.22 17.46 -14.11
N ARG A 194 27.32 17.78 -15.05
CA ARG A 194 27.37 19.00 -15.87
C ARG A 194 26.47 20.12 -15.35
N ASN A 195 25.99 20.04 -14.11
CA ASN A 195 24.99 20.96 -13.55
C ASN A 195 25.38 22.44 -13.69
N TYR A 196 26.68 22.75 -13.59
CA TYR A 196 27.23 24.11 -13.68
C TYR A 196 27.85 24.45 -15.03
N SER A 197 27.99 23.49 -15.93
CA SER A 197 28.58 23.70 -17.27
C SER A 197 27.54 23.80 -18.38
N LEU A 198 26.33 23.27 -18.17
CA LEU A 198 25.26 23.26 -19.17
C LEU A 198 24.09 24.16 -18.73
N PRO A 199 23.39 24.79 -19.69
CA PRO A 199 22.15 25.48 -19.40
C PRO A 199 21.11 24.55 -18.76
N SER A 200 20.36 25.06 -17.79
CA SER A 200 19.38 24.26 -17.04
C SER A 200 18.35 23.54 -17.91
N TRP A 201 17.99 24.10 -19.07
CA TRP A 201 17.04 23.49 -20.00
C TRP A 201 17.62 22.24 -20.70
N VAL A 202 18.90 22.26 -21.10
CA VAL A 202 19.58 21.11 -21.73
C VAL A 202 19.62 19.93 -20.77
N ARG A 203 19.99 20.20 -19.51
CA ARG A 203 19.99 19.20 -18.44
C ARG A 203 18.60 18.63 -18.20
N LYS A 204 17.58 19.49 -18.11
CA LYS A 204 16.20 19.04 -17.93
C LYS A 204 15.73 18.15 -19.07
N ILE A 205 16.07 18.46 -20.32
CA ILE A 205 15.74 17.57 -21.45
C ILE A 205 16.43 16.22 -21.29
N GLY A 206 17.74 16.20 -21.02
CA GLY A 206 18.51 14.97 -20.86
C GLY A 206 18.09 14.10 -19.66
N GLN A 207 17.51 14.70 -18.62
CA GLN A 207 16.98 13.99 -17.46
C GLN A 207 15.52 13.58 -17.65
N VAL A 208 14.66 14.52 -18.00
CA VAL A 208 13.19 14.33 -18.01
C VAL A 208 12.74 13.49 -19.19
N VAL A 209 13.30 13.68 -20.38
CA VAL A 209 12.82 12.97 -21.59
C VAL A 209 13.04 11.46 -21.46
N PRO A 210 14.25 10.95 -21.14
CA PRO A 210 14.43 9.52 -20.96
C PRO A 210 13.55 8.95 -19.84
N SER A 211 13.45 9.61 -18.69
CA SER A 211 12.60 9.15 -17.59
C SER A 211 11.11 9.14 -17.95
N ALA A 212 10.62 10.12 -18.72
CA ALA A 212 9.23 10.20 -19.16
C ALA A 212 8.90 9.12 -20.21
N LEU A 213 9.81 8.85 -21.14
CA LEU A 213 9.68 7.75 -22.11
C LEU A 213 9.65 6.41 -21.39
N ALA A 214 10.58 6.21 -20.46
CA ALA A 214 10.65 5.02 -19.63
C ALA A 214 9.36 4.84 -18.82
N TYR A 215 8.89 5.87 -18.11
CA TYR A 215 7.62 5.83 -17.37
C TYR A 215 6.42 5.47 -18.26
N SER A 216 6.35 6.07 -19.46
CA SER A 216 5.27 5.80 -20.42
C SER A 216 5.31 4.37 -20.95
N TRP A 217 6.51 3.85 -21.24
CA TRP A 217 6.72 2.48 -21.68
C TRP A 217 6.37 1.47 -20.58
N ASP A 218 6.91 1.66 -19.38
CA ASP A 218 6.77 0.76 -18.25
C ASP A 218 5.30 0.69 -17.77
N THR A 219 4.57 1.80 -17.87
CA THR A 219 3.15 1.89 -17.46
C THR A 219 2.20 1.46 -18.59
N SER A 220 2.68 1.28 -19.81
CA SER A 220 1.84 0.93 -20.97
C SER A 220 0.96 -0.32 -20.75
N PRO A 221 1.39 -1.41 -20.08
CA PRO A 221 0.51 -2.56 -19.84
C PRO A 221 -0.70 -2.20 -18.97
N VAL A 222 -0.47 -1.41 -17.91
CA VAL A 222 -1.51 -0.95 -16.99
C VAL A 222 -2.47 0.01 -17.71
N PHE A 223 -1.93 0.96 -18.47
CA PHE A 223 -2.73 1.91 -19.22
C PHE A 223 -3.60 1.21 -20.27
N HIS A 224 -3.03 0.28 -21.02
CA HIS A 224 -3.76 -0.52 -22.00
C HIS A 224 -4.88 -1.34 -21.36
N ARG A 225 -4.61 -2.01 -20.22
CA ARG A 225 -5.64 -2.71 -19.44
C ARG A 225 -6.78 -1.76 -19.04
N PHE A 226 -6.45 -0.55 -18.58
CA PHE A 226 -7.46 0.45 -18.23
C PHE A 226 -8.28 0.92 -19.44
N VAL A 227 -7.66 1.07 -20.62
CA VAL A 227 -8.37 1.46 -21.85
C VAL A 227 -9.32 0.35 -22.31
N ILE A 228 -8.88 -0.91 -22.37
CA ILE A 228 -9.77 -2.04 -22.71
C ILE A 228 -10.94 -2.10 -21.73
N TRP A 229 -10.65 -1.94 -20.45
CA TRP A 229 -11.67 -1.89 -19.42
C TRP A 229 -12.71 -0.79 -19.70
N PHE A 230 -12.25 0.44 -19.92
CA PHE A 230 -13.13 1.58 -20.16
C PHE A 230 -13.98 1.40 -21.42
N LEU A 231 -13.41 0.85 -22.49
CA LEU A 231 -14.13 0.51 -23.73
C LEU A 231 -15.17 -0.61 -23.52
N SER A 232 -14.87 -1.60 -22.67
CA SER A 232 -15.82 -2.68 -22.36
C SER A 232 -16.97 -2.18 -21.47
N TRP A 233 -16.67 -1.33 -20.49
CA TRP A 233 -17.65 -0.68 -19.63
C TRP A 233 -18.62 0.19 -20.44
N THR A 234 -18.10 1.02 -21.34
CA THR A 234 -18.93 1.89 -22.21
C THR A 234 -19.81 1.10 -23.19
N ARG A 235 -19.45 -0.15 -23.51
CA ARG A 235 -20.24 -1.06 -24.35
C ARG A 235 -21.27 -1.90 -23.58
N GLY A 236 -21.31 -1.79 -22.26
CA GLY A 236 -22.26 -2.53 -21.41
C GLY A 236 -21.95 -4.02 -21.25
N ASP A 237 -20.73 -4.45 -21.59
CA ASP A 237 -20.33 -5.86 -21.58
C ASP A 237 -19.70 -6.22 -20.24
N PHE A 238 -20.51 -6.28 -19.17
CA PHE A 238 -20.05 -6.47 -17.79
C PHE A 238 -19.60 -7.91 -17.47
N ARG A 239 -19.78 -8.86 -18.40
CA ARG A 239 -19.51 -10.29 -18.17
C ARG A 239 -18.09 -10.74 -18.58
N SER A 240 -17.36 -9.92 -19.33
CA SER A 240 -16.13 -10.34 -20.03
C SER A 240 -14.81 -10.00 -19.31
N SER A 241 -14.83 -9.44 -18.10
CA SER A 241 -13.60 -9.06 -17.37
C SER A 241 -13.57 -9.54 -15.91
N PRO A 242 -13.05 -10.75 -15.64
CA PRO A 242 -12.84 -11.27 -14.27
C PRO A 242 -11.96 -10.36 -13.38
N ALA A 243 -11.07 -9.58 -13.99
CA ALA A 243 -10.18 -8.64 -13.30
C ALA A 243 -10.91 -7.49 -12.60
N LEU A 244 -12.11 -7.12 -13.06
CA LEU A 244 -12.93 -6.06 -12.46
C LEU A 244 -13.41 -6.39 -11.06
N LEU A 245 -13.85 -7.63 -10.86
CA LEU A 245 -14.23 -8.16 -9.55
C LEU A 245 -13.04 -8.19 -8.59
N PHE A 246 -11.81 -8.28 -9.10
CA PHE A 246 -10.60 -8.27 -8.28
C PHE A 246 -10.19 -6.86 -7.86
N HIS A 247 -10.14 -5.89 -8.77
CA HIS A 247 -9.66 -4.53 -8.48
C HIS A 247 -10.64 -3.68 -7.65
N PHE A 248 -11.96 -3.76 -7.90
CA PHE A 248 -12.96 -3.15 -7.02
C PHE A 248 -13.28 -4.02 -5.79
N GLY A 249 -13.04 -5.33 -5.88
CA GLY A 249 -13.30 -6.27 -4.79
C GLY A 249 -12.26 -6.26 -3.67
N GLN A 250 -11.05 -5.71 -3.84
CA GLN A 250 -10.02 -5.72 -2.79
C GLN A 250 -10.32 -4.80 -1.59
N SER A 251 -11.28 -3.87 -1.68
CA SER A 251 -11.82 -3.20 -0.48
C SER A 251 -12.76 -4.12 0.34
N LYS A 252 -13.20 -5.26 -0.23
CA LYS A 252 -14.13 -6.22 0.42
C LYS A 252 -13.63 -7.67 0.51
N ARG A 253 -12.61 -8.08 -0.24
CA ARG A 253 -12.13 -9.46 -0.36
C ARG A 253 -10.95 -9.76 0.56
N THR A 254 -11.28 -9.97 1.82
CA THR A 254 -10.52 -10.80 2.76
C THR A 254 -11.56 -11.59 3.56
N GLY A 255 -12.04 -12.70 3.00
CA GLY A 255 -13.00 -13.60 3.65
C GLY A 255 -14.10 -14.21 2.77
N THR A 256 -14.41 -13.61 1.61
CA THR A 256 -15.59 -13.98 0.80
C THR A 256 -15.39 -15.12 -0.22
N ASP A 257 -14.15 -15.53 -0.53
CA ASP A 257 -13.92 -16.60 -1.53
C ASP A 257 -14.23 -18.01 -1.00
N ARG A 258 -14.42 -18.21 0.32
CA ARG A 258 -15.03 -19.45 0.83
C ARG A 258 -16.55 -19.48 0.63
N LEU A 259 -17.19 -18.33 0.51
CA LEU A 259 -18.66 -18.19 0.47
C LEU A 259 -19.25 -18.22 -0.94
N GLN A 260 -18.50 -17.77 -1.96
CA GLN A 260 -18.98 -17.82 -3.35
C GLN A 260 -18.93 -19.22 -3.99
N LYS A 261 -18.18 -20.18 -3.41
CA LYS A 261 -18.09 -21.55 -3.96
C LYS A 261 -19.36 -22.39 -3.74
N HIS A 262 -20.31 -21.92 -2.92
CA HIS A 262 -21.53 -22.66 -2.54
C HIS A 262 -22.79 -22.38 -3.38
N LYS A 263 -22.72 -21.53 -4.43
CA LYS A 263 -23.86 -21.26 -5.32
C LYS A 263 -24.28 -22.42 -6.23
N GLY A 264 -23.66 -23.60 -6.09
CA GLY A 264 -23.87 -24.74 -6.99
C GLY A 264 -24.12 -26.06 -6.26
N THR A 265 -25.04 -26.14 -5.30
CA THR A 265 -25.60 -27.43 -4.87
C THR A 265 -27.02 -27.26 -4.33
N LEU A 266 -28.00 -27.17 -5.24
CA LEU A 266 -29.39 -27.48 -4.94
C LEU A 266 -29.56 -29.00 -4.98
N ARG A 267 -29.65 -29.66 -3.82
CA ARG A 267 -30.35 -30.95 -3.67
C ARG A 267 -31.06 -31.02 -2.31
N SER A 268 -32.38 -30.90 -2.42
CA SER A 268 -33.43 -30.90 -1.39
C SER A 268 -33.44 -32.13 -0.49
N THR A 269 -33.71 -31.87 0.80
CA THR A 269 -34.69 -32.51 1.72
C THR A 269 -34.10 -32.63 3.14
N ALA A 270 -34.28 -31.57 3.93
CA ALA A 270 -34.41 -31.51 5.39
C ALA A 270 -34.46 -30.02 5.78
N MET A 271 -35.34 -29.66 6.73
CA MET A 271 -35.77 -28.30 7.12
C MET A 271 -34.75 -27.18 6.85
N GLY A 272 -35.15 -26.20 6.02
CA GLY A 272 -34.28 -25.21 5.42
C GLY A 272 -33.84 -24.14 6.41
N ILE A 273 -32.66 -24.34 7.01
CA ILE A 273 -31.97 -23.27 7.74
C ILE A 273 -31.68 -22.12 6.77
N LYS A 274 -32.13 -20.91 7.09
CA LYS A 274 -31.87 -19.69 6.32
C LYS A 274 -30.96 -18.78 7.12
N LEU A 275 -29.84 -18.38 6.52
CA LEU A 275 -28.90 -17.44 7.09
C LEU A 275 -28.97 -16.12 6.31
N TYR A 276 -29.56 -15.10 6.94
CA TYR A 276 -29.51 -13.74 6.43
C TYR A 276 -28.14 -13.16 6.71
N TYR A 277 -27.46 -12.74 5.64
CA TYR A 277 -26.12 -12.17 5.66
C TYR A 277 -26.04 -10.96 4.72
N THR A 278 -24.95 -10.22 4.76
CA THR A 278 -24.67 -9.12 3.82
C THR A 278 -23.31 -9.31 3.13
N THR A 279 -23.30 -9.15 1.81
CA THR A 279 -22.04 -8.99 1.05
C THR A 279 -21.51 -7.56 1.10
N VAL A 280 -22.30 -6.61 1.59
CA VAL A 280 -21.98 -5.19 1.67
C VAL A 280 -22.00 -4.73 3.14
N THR A 281 -20.83 -4.76 3.77
CA THR A 281 -20.62 -4.20 5.12
C THR A 281 -19.25 -3.57 5.25
N ALA A 282 -19.15 -2.46 6.00
CA ALA A 282 -17.90 -1.84 6.42
C ALA A 282 -17.46 -2.28 7.83
N SER A 283 -18.35 -2.95 8.58
CA SER A 283 -18.04 -3.47 9.91
C SER A 283 -17.23 -4.76 9.80
N ARG A 284 -16.02 -4.75 10.37
CA ARG A 284 -15.15 -5.93 10.47
C ARG A 284 -15.77 -7.01 11.36
N GLU A 285 -16.49 -6.59 12.40
CA GLU A 285 -17.17 -7.46 13.35
C GLU A 285 -18.26 -8.30 12.66
N VAL A 286 -19.20 -7.65 11.97
CA VAL A 286 -20.25 -8.33 11.19
C VAL A 286 -19.65 -9.32 10.19
N LYS A 287 -18.56 -8.93 9.53
CA LYS A 287 -17.86 -9.81 8.59
C LYS A 287 -17.29 -11.05 9.27
N SER A 288 -16.68 -10.89 10.46
CA SER A 288 -16.11 -11.98 11.25
C SER A 288 -17.20 -12.93 11.74
N GLN A 289 -18.28 -12.38 12.32
CA GLN A 289 -19.42 -13.14 12.85
C GLN A 289 -20.08 -14.02 11.77
N GLN A 290 -20.38 -13.46 10.60
CA GLN A 290 -20.98 -14.22 9.49
C GLN A 290 -20.08 -15.36 9.01
N ALA A 291 -18.77 -15.10 8.89
CA ALA A 291 -17.80 -16.10 8.45
C ALA A 291 -17.67 -17.26 9.45
N GLU A 292 -17.76 -16.96 10.74
CA GLU A 292 -17.73 -17.96 11.80
C GLU A 292 -18.98 -18.83 11.80
N VAL A 293 -20.18 -18.25 11.72
CA VAL A 293 -21.44 -19.00 11.64
C VAL A 293 -21.39 -19.99 10.48
N ILE A 294 -20.98 -19.52 9.30
CA ILE A 294 -20.90 -20.35 8.09
C ILE A 294 -19.90 -21.49 8.27
N ARG A 295 -18.70 -21.20 8.79
CA ARG A 295 -17.68 -22.22 9.07
C ARG A 295 -18.21 -23.31 10.00
N ILE A 296 -18.98 -22.94 11.02
CA ILE A 296 -19.50 -23.88 12.01
C ILE A 296 -20.62 -24.74 11.39
N LEU A 297 -21.56 -24.13 10.67
CA LEU A 297 -22.61 -24.85 9.95
C LEU A 297 -22.03 -25.85 8.95
N ASP A 298 -21.01 -25.44 8.17
CA ASP A 298 -20.29 -26.30 7.25
C ASP A 298 -19.60 -27.45 7.98
N SER A 299 -18.93 -27.17 9.11
CA SER A 299 -18.21 -28.19 9.90
C SER A 299 -19.15 -29.26 10.49
N LYS A 300 -20.38 -28.86 10.87
CA LYS A 300 -21.42 -29.77 11.35
C LYS A 300 -22.25 -30.38 10.21
N SER A 301 -21.88 -30.15 8.94
CA SER A 301 -22.59 -30.63 7.74
C SER A 301 -24.08 -30.25 7.70
N ILE A 302 -24.43 -29.11 8.30
CA ILE A 302 -25.79 -28.58 8.32
C ILE A 302 -26.02 -27.84 7.00
N LYS A 303 -27.10 -28.19 6.29
CA LYS A 303 -27.49 -27.50 5.06
C LYS A 303 -28.20 -26.20 5.40
N TYR A 304 -27.84 -25.12 4.72
CA TYR A 304 -28.47 -23.81 4.87
C TYR A 304 -28.55 -23.05 3.54
N GLU A 305 -29.47 -22.10 3.47
CA GLU A 305 -29.63 -21.13 2.39
C GLU A 305 -29.07 -19.77 2.81
N LEU A 306 -28.30 -19.13 1.93
CA LEU A 306 -27.76 -17.78 2.16
C LEU A 306 -28.65 -16.72 1.52
N ILE A 307 -29.18 -15.81 2.34
CA ILE A 307 -30.04 -14.71 1.90
C ILE A 307 -29.28 -13.39 2.07
N ASP A 308 -28.91 -12.76 0.96
CA ASP A 308 -28.14 -11.51 0.98
C ASP A 308 -29.04 -10.28 1.10
N ILE A 309 -29.03 -9.64 2.27
CA ILE A 309 -29.82 -8.44 2.56
C ILE A 309 -29.36 -7.19 1.79
N SER A 310 -28.20 -7.24 1.12
CA SER A 310 -27.69 -6.11 0.33
C SER A 310 -28.30 -6.03 -1.08
N VAL A 311 -29.01 -7.08 -1.52
CA VAL A 311 -29.63 -7.14 -2.85
C VAL A 311 -30.82 -6.18 -2.97
N GLY A 312 -31.50 -5.85 -1.86
CA GLY A 312 -32.60 -4.89 -1.84
C GLY A 312 -33.12 -4.58 -0.44
N GLY A 313 -33.65 -3.37 -0.24
CA GLY A 313 -34.16 -2.91 1.06
C GLY A 313 -35.27 -3.78 1.64
N ALA A 314 -36.14 -4.34 0.80
CA ALA A 314 -37.26 -5.20 1.22
C ALA A 314 -36.80 -6.46 1.97
N VAL A 315 -35.70 -7.10 1.56
CA VAL A 315 -35.19 -8.33 2.20
C VAL A 315 -34.61 -8.03 3.59
N ARG A 316 -33.94 -6.89 3.73
CA ARG A 316 -33.46 -6.40 5.04
C ARG A 316 -34.63 -6.09 5.97
N ASP A 317 -35.67 -5.46 5.45
CA ASP A 317 -36.82 -5.06 6.23
C ASP A 317 -37.66 -6.30 6.63
N GLU A 318 -37.74 -7.31 5.75
CA GLU A 318 -38.29 -8.64 6.07
C GLU A 318 -37.51 -9.32 7.20
N MET A 319 -36.17 -9.39 7.11
CA MET A 319 -35.32 -9.96 8.17
C MET A 319 -35.59 -9.29 9.53
N ARG A 320 -35.67 -7.95 9.54
CA ARG A 320 -35.94 -7.16 10.76
C ARG A 320 -37.34 -7.37 11.31
N SER A 321 -38.33 -7.52 10.42
CA SER A 321 -39.70 -7.84 10.82
C SER A 321 -39.78 -9.25 11.41
N LYS A 322 -39.14 -10.24 10.77
CA LYS A 322 -39.16 -11.64 11.21
C LYS A 322 -38.36 -11.87 12.50
N SER A 323 -37.30 -11.10 12.75
CA SER A 323 -36.54 -11.15 14.01
C SER A 323 -37.18 -10.35 15.16
N GLY A 324 -38.23 -9.56 14.88
CA GLY A 324 -38.86 -8.67 15.86
C GLY A 324 -37.96 -7.51 16.30
N ASN A 325 -36.87 -7.22 15.59
CA ASN A 325 -35.91 -6.17 15.92
C ASN A 325 -35.66 -5.24 14.72
N PRO A 326 -36.15 -3.97 14.76
CA PRO A 326 -36.03 -3.02 13.65
C PRO A 326 -34.57 -2.60 13.36
N THR A 327 -33.66 -2.84 14.30
CA THR A 327 -32.23 -2.54 14.18
C THR A 327 -31.38 -3.79 14.02
N ALA A 328 -31.97 -4.96 13.75
CA ALA A 328 -31.23 -6.20 13.56
C ALA A 328 -30.15 -6.05 12.48
N ILE A 329 -28.96 -6.53 12.82
CA ILE A 329 -27.78 -6.61 11.95
C ILE A 329 -27.49 -8.09 11.65
N PRO A 330 -27.01 -8.43 10.45
CA PRO A 330 -26.61 -9.79 10.16
C PRO A 330 -25.36 -10.20 10.99
N PRO A 331 -25.12 -11.50 11.24
CA PRO A 331 -25.91 -12.64 10.78
C PRO A 331 -27.21 -12.86 11.58
N GLN A 332 -28.27 -13.30 10.89
CA GLN A 332 -29.54 -13.70 11.51
C GLN A 332 -29.97 -15.07 10.99
N ILE A 333 -30.23 -16.01 11.90
CA ILE A 333 -30.49 -17.42 11.57
C ILE A 333 -31.97 -17.73 11.79
N PHE A 334 -32.55 -18.41 10.80
CA PHE A 334 -33.93 -18.88 10.81
C PHE A 334 -33.95 -20.35 10.44
N ASN A 335 -34.95 -21.06 10.95
CA ASN A 335 -35.37 -22.36 10.43
C ASN A 335 -36.70 -22.14 9.72
N GLU A 336 -36.67 -22.21 8.38
CA GLU A 336 -37.78 -21.79 7.52
C GLU A 336 -38.22 -20.34 7.75
N ASP A 337 -39.32 -20.11 8.45
CA ASP A 337 -39.81 -18.78 8.83
C ASP A 337 -39.72 -18.53 10.34
N GLN A 338 -39.22 -19.50 11.11
CA GLN A 338 -39.07 -19.38 12.55
C GLN A 338 -37.70 -18.79 12.89
N TYR A 339 -37.69 -17.70 13.64
CA TYR A 339 -36.45 -17.09 14.13
C TYR A 339 -35.73 -18.02 15.12
N CYS A 340 -34.44 -18.27 14.89
CA CYS A 340 -33.59 -19.04 15.79
C CYS A 340 -32.76 -18.11 16.68
N GLY A 341 -32.09 -17.12 16.09
CA GLY A 341 -31.30 -16.14 16.84
C GLY A 341 -30.28 -15.36 16.01
N ASN A 342 -29.59 -14.45 16.68
CA ASN A 342 -28.46 -13.68 16.16
C ASN A 342 -27.13 -14.44 16.39
N TYR A 343 -26.01 -13.78 16.10
CA TYR A 343 -24.68 -14.35 16.34
C TYR A 343 -24.45 -14.71 17.81
N GLU A 344 -24.80 -13.82 18.75
CA GLU A 344 -24.52 -14.04 20.16
C GLU A 344 -25.19 -15.31 20.68
N MET A 345 -26.49 -15.50 20.37
CA MET A 345 -27.23 -16.70 20.74
C MET A 345 -26.68 -17.97 20.06
N PHE A 346 -26.20 -17.85 18.81
CA PHE A 346 -25.55 -18.97 18.13
C PHE A 346 -24.21 -19.32 18.76
N SER A 347 -23.42 -18.33 19.17
CA SER A 347 -22.14 -18.54 19.86
C SER A 347 -22.34 -19.24 21.19
N GLU A 348 -23.34 -18.83 21.98
CA GLU A 348 -23.74 -19.49 23.23
C GLU A 348 -24.15 -20.95 22.99
N ALA A 349 -24.93 -21.22 21.94
CA ALA A 349 -25.31 -22.59 21.57
C ALA A 349 -24.13 -23.44 21.10
N VAL A 350 -23.12 -22.84 20.49
CA VAL A 350 -21.86 -23.51 20.12
C VAL A 350 -21.06 -23.87 21.36
N GLU A 351 -20.93 -22.94 22.31
CA GLU A 351 -20.25 -23.18 23.59
C GLU A 351 -20.93 -24.24 24.44
N ALA A 352 -22.26 -24.30 24.41
CA ALA A 352 -23.07 -25.31 25.10
C ALA A 352 -23.21 -26.64 24.33
N ASP A 353 -22.67 -26.72 23.10
CA ASP A 353 -22.88 -27.82 22.15
C ASP A 353 -24.36 -28.18 21.90
N THR A 354 -25.25 -27.19 21.96
CA THR A 354 -26.70 -27.31 21.74
C THR A 354 -27.12 -26.71 20.39
N VAL A 355 -26.23 -26.70 19.40
CA VAL A 355 -26.46 -26.07 18.08
C VAL A 355 -27.70 -26.62 17.38
N GLU A 356 -27.95 -27.94 17.43
CA GLU A 356 -29.13 -28.54 16.81
C GLU A 356 -30.44 -28.12 17.48
N GLN A 357 -30.43 -27.95 18.80
CA GLN A 357 -31.57 -27.43 19.56
C GLN A 357 -31.81 -25.96 19.25
N PHE A 358 -30.73 -25.15 19.17
CA PHE A 358 -30.81 -23.75 18.75
C PHE A 358 -31.42 -23.60 17.35
N LEU A 359 -31.01 -24.46 16.42
CA LEU A 359 -31.54 -24.50 15.05
C LEU A 359 -32.92 -25.14 14.96
N LYS A 360 -33.43 -25.75 16.04
CA LYS A 360 -34.75 -26.42 16.10
C LYS A 360 -34.86 -27.55 15.09
N ILE A 361 -33.76 -28.31 14.92
CA ILE A 361 -33.69 -29.48 14.03
C ILE A 361 -33.62 -30.80 14.82
N ALA A 362 -33.53 -30.72 16.15
CA ALA A 362 -33.53 -31.85 17.07
C ALA A 362 -34.94 -32.18 17.58
#